data_AF-A0A6B0SS02-F1
#
_entry.id   AF-A0A6B0SS02-F1
#
_cell.length_a   1.000
_cell.length_b   1.000
_cell.length_c   1.000
_cell.angle_alpha   90.00
_cell.angle_beta   90.00
_cell.angle_gamma   90.00
#
_symmetry.space_group_name_H-M   'P 1'
#
loop_
_entity.id
_entity.type
_entity.pdbx_description
1 polymer ?
#
loop_
_entity_poly.entity_id
_entity_poly.type
_entity_poly.pdbx_seq_one_letter_code
_entity_poly.pdbx_strand_id
1 'polypeptide(L)'
;MERTFARRAVVLVVGATVVLTAAFVGIVALTEGQTAGLRGRLPFYVFGGAVIFVTTLVSLEDPEEGGLPILTTTAAVSVVGFTLLALAGEGFRYAGQNPGRVLGSSLVVYFLAAALVCTGTMYWGINHWREFTA
;
A
#
# COMPACT_ATOMS: atom_id res chain seq x y z
N MET A 1 -10.84 -21.36 16.40
CA MET A 1 -9.95 -21.04 15.26
C MET A 1 -10.47 -19.87 14.41
N GLU A 2 -11.78 -19.64 14.31
CA GLU A 2 -12.38 -18.56 13.48
C GLU A 2 -12.13 -17.12 13.97
N ARG A 3 -12.18 -16.86 15.29
CA ARG A 3 -12.05 -15.48 15.82
C ARG A 3 -10.68 -14.85 15.58
N THR A 4 -9.61 -15.64 15.63
CA THR A 4 -8.23 -15.16 15.40
C THR A 4 -7.98 -14.84 13.94
N PHE A 5 -8.55 -15.64 13.03
CA PHE A 5 -8.48 -15.41 11.59
C PHE A 5 -9.26 -14.14 11.20
N ALA A 6 -10.52 -14.04 11.64
CA ALA A 6 -11.35 -12.86 11.40
C ALA A 6 -10.71 -11.57 11.94
N ARG A 7 -10.12 -11.62 13.14
CA ARG A 7 -9.41 -10.46 13.70
C ARG A 7 -8.20 -10.06 12.86
N ARG A 8 -7.40 -11.00 12.37
CA ARG A 8 -6.26 -10.71 11.49
C ARG A 8 -6.71 -10.10 10.17
N ALA A 9 -7.74 -10.66 9.55
CA ALA A 9 -8.31 -10.14 8.32
C ALA A 9 -8.83 -8.71 8.50
N VAL A 10 -9.58 -8.44 9.56
CA VAL A 10 -10.07 -7.08 9.87
C VAL A 10 -8.91 -6.10 10.08
N VAL A 11 -7.88 -6.49 10.85
CA VAL A 11 -6.70 -5.63 11.08
C VAL A 11 -5.97 -5.33 9.77
N LEU A 12 -5.80 -6.33 8.89
CA LEU A 12 -5.18 -6.14 7.58
C LEU A 12 -6.01 -5.22 6.68
N VAL A 13 -7.33 -5.42 6.63
CA VAL A 13 -8.23 -4.60 5.82
C VAL A 13 -8.24 -3.16 6.29
N VAL A 14 -8.35 -2.93 7.60
CA VAL A 14 -8.33 -1.58 8.19
C VAL A 14 -6.96 -0.93 7.93
N GLY A 15 -5.87 -1.64 8.16
CA GLY A 15 -4.51 -1.14 7.89
C GLY A 15 -4.31 -0.77 6.42
N ALA A 16 -4.67 -1.66 5.50
CA ALA A 16 -4.57 -1.43 4.06
C ALA A 16 -5.44 -0.25 3.61
N THR A 17 -6.67 -0.14 4.14
CA THR A 17 -7.56 0.98 3.84
C THR A 17 -6.94 2.31 4.27
N VAL A 18 -6.38 2.37 5.49
CA VAL A 18 -5.71 3.57 6.00
C VAL A 18 -4.49 3.95 5.15
N VAL A 19 -3.65 2.97 4.79
CA VAL A 19 -2.48 3.19 3.93
C VAL A 19 -2.89 3.68 2.55
N LEU A 20 -3.93 3.08 1.94
CA LEU A 20 -4.45 3.49 0.63
C LEU A 20 -5.08 4.88 0.67
N THR A 21 -5.87 5.20 1.70
CA THR A 21 -6.40 6.55 1.90
C THR A 21 -5.26 7.56 2.03
N ALA A 22 -4.23 7.27 2.83
CA ALA A 22 -3.04 8.11 2.91
C ALA A 22 -2.34 8.23 1.55
N ALA A 23 -2.23 7.15 0.78
CA ALA A 23 -1.61 7.19 -0.54
C ALA A 23 -2.39 8.11 -1.51
N PHE A 24 -3.73 8.06 -1.51
CA PHE A 24 -4.55 8.99 -2.31
C PHE A 24 -4.36 10.45 -1.88
N VAL A 25 -4.27 10.73 -0.58
CA VAL A 25 -3.93 12.07 -0.08
C VAL A 25 -2.52 12.49 -0.51
N GLY A 26 -1.57 11.56 -0.57
CA GLY A 26 -0.22 11.80 -1.10
C GLY A 26 -0.22 12.20 -2.57
N ILE A 27 -1.10 11.61 -3.39
CA ILE A 27 -1.30 12.03 -4.78
C ILE A 27 -1.77 13.49 -4.82
N VAL A 28 -2.73 13.87 -3.98
CA VAL A 28 -3.18 15.28 -3.88
C VAL A 28 -2.01 16.19 -3.54
N ALA A 29 -1.21 15.83 -2.53
CA ALA A 29 -0.02 16.59 -2.13
C ALA A 29 0.98 16.79 -3.28
N LEU A 30 1.20 15.76 -4.10
CA LEU A 30 2.03 15.82 -5.30
C LEU A 30 1.44 16.76 -6.36
N THR A 31 0.15 16.64 -6.65
CA THR A 31 -0.53 17.48 -7.65
C THR A 31 -0.60 18.95 -7.25
N GLU A 32 -0.65 19.24 -5.95
CA GLU A 32 -0.63 20.61 -5.43
C GLU A 32 0.79 21.18 -5.26
N GLY A 33 1.84 20.40 -5.57
CA GLY A 33 3.23 20.82 -5.39
C GLY A 33 3.66 20.98 -3.92
N GLN A 34 2.89 20.45 -2.97
CA GLN A 34 3.09 20.58 -1.53
C GLN A 34 4.05 19.52 -0.96
N THR A 35 5.10 19.19 -1.71
CA THR A 35 6.10 18.15 -1.35
C THR A 35 7.46 18.72 -1.00
N ALA A 36 7.47 19.92 -0.41
CA ALA A 36 8.71 20.56 0.06
C ALA A 36 9.52 19.63 0.98
N GLY A 37 10.79 19.40 0.65
CA GLY A 37 11.66 18.47 1.39
C GLY A 37 11.51 16.99 1.01
N LEU A 38 10.83 16.65 -0.09
CA LEU A 38 10.73 15.27 -0.60
C LEU A 38 12.12 14.65 -0.84
N ARG A 39 13.07 15.41 -1.41
CA ARG A 39 14.44 14.93 -1.66
C ARG A 39 15.16 14.46 -0.38
N GLY A 40 14.91 15.11 0.75
CA GLY A 40 15.48 14.69 2.04
C GLY A 40 14.84 13.44 2.63
N ARG A 41 13.63 13.10 2.17
CA ARG A 41 12.81 11.98 2.68
C ARG A 41 12.86 10.75 1.79
N LEU A 42 13.16 10.94 0.50
CA LEU A 42 13.34 9.88 -0.48
C LEU A 42 14.25 8.74 -0.01
N PRO A 43 15.39 8.98 0.67
CA PRO A 43 16.23 7.88 1.17
C PRO A 43 15.50 6.94 2.12
N PHE A 44 14.60 7.45 2.97
CA PHE A 44 13.82 6.63 3.90
C PHE A 44 12.75 5.79 3.17
N TYR A 45 12.12 6.35 2.14
CA TYR A 45 11.18 5.58 1.31
C TYR A 45 11.89 4.49 0.52
N VAL A 46 13.06 4.79 -0.05
CA VAL A 46 13.89 3.81 -0.77
C VAL A 46 14.34 2.70 0.18
N PHE A 47 14.77 3.05 1.39
CA PHE A 47 15.10 2.07 2.42
C PHE A 47 13.90 1.18 2.77
N GLY A 48 12.72 1.75 2.97
CA GLY A 48 11.50 0.95 3.21
C GLY A 48 11.15 0.05 2.03
N GLY A 49 11.31 0.52 0.78
CA GLY A 49 11.16 -0.30 -0.42
C GLY A 49 12.15 -1.47 -0.48
N ALA A 50 13.40 -1.25 -0.07
CA ALA A 50 14.41 -2.32 0.04
C ALA A 50 14.03 -3.36 1.10
N VAL A 51 13.49 -2.92 2.25
CA VAL A 51 12.98 -3.84 3.28
C VAL A 51 11.83 -4.69 2.71
N ILE A 52 10.87 -4.08 2.03
CA ILE A 52 9.74 -4.79 1.38
C ILE A 52 10.27 -5.83 0.39
N PHE A 53 11.26 -5.45 -0.44
CA PHE A 53 11.89 -6.36 -1.38
C PHE A 53 12.49 -7.57 -0.70
N VAL A 54 13.34 -7.38 0.31
CA VAL A 54 13.99 -8.48 1.02
C VAL A 54 12.96 -9.37 1.72
N THR A 55 11.97 -8.79 2.39
CA THR A 55 10.94 -9.59 3.08
C THR A 55 10.09 -10.39 2.10
N THR A 56 9.78 -9.82 0.93
CA THR A 56 8.97 -10.49 -0.09
C THR A 56 9.75 -11.63 -0.73
N LEU A 57 11.03 -11.37 -1.08
CA LEU A 57 11.91 -12.38 -1.66
C LEU A 57 12.03 -13.61 -0.76
N VAL A 58 12.32 -13.39 0.52
CA VAL A 58 12.47 -14.46 1.52
C VAL A 58 11.14 -15.18 1.79
N SER A 59 10.01 -14.47 1.73
CA SER A 59 8.70 -15.08 1.96
C SER A 59 8.22 -15.93 0.78
N LEU A 60 8.70 -15.64 -0.44
CA LEU A 60 8.39 -16.37 -1.68
C LEU A 60 9.45 -17.42 -2.02
N GLU A 61 10.50 -17.55 -1.23
CA GLU A 61 11.57 -18.51 -1.49
C GLU A 61 11.03 -19.94 -1.32
N ASP A 62 10.82 -20.62 -2.45
CA ASP A 62 10.41 -22.02 -2.51
C ASP A 62 11.46 -22.83 -3.31
N PRO A 63 12.05 -23.89 -2.72
CA PRO A 63 13.04 -24.75 -3.40
C PRO A 63 12.52 -25.44 -4.66
N GLU A 64 11.20 -25.62 -4.81
CA GLU A 64 10.58 -26.34 -5.93
C GLU A 64 10.12 -25.42 -7.07
N GLU A 65 10.06 -24.10 -6.84
CA GLU A 65 9.66 -23.13 -7.86
C GLU A 65 10.86 -22.57 -8.64
N GLY A 66 10.60 -22.17 -9.90
CA GLY A 66 11.61 -21.49 -10.71
C GLY A 66 11.96 -20.10 -10.14
N GLY A 67 13.25 -19.76 -10.10
CA GLY A 67 13.70 -18.47 -9.56
C GLY A 67 13.20 -17.23 -10.32
N LEU A 68 12.83 -17.36 -11.60
CA LEU A 68 12.35 -16.26 -12.44
C LEU A 68 10.95 -15.75 -11.99
N PRO A 69 9.92 -16.61 -11.82
CA PRO A 69 8.65 -16.24 -11.20
C PRO A 69 8.75 -15.56 -9.83
N ILE A 70 9.64 -16.05 -8.96
CA ILE A 70 9.87 -15.48 -7.63
C ILE A 70 10.43 -14.06 -7.76
N LEU A 71 11.43 -13.87 -8.62
CA LEU A 71 12.09 -12.58 -8.81
C LEU A 71 11.14 -11.55 -9.43
N THR A 72 10.33 -11.93 -10.43
CA THR A 72 9.37 -11.02 -11.07
C THR A 72 8.26 -10.61 -10.12
N THR A 73 7.71 -11.54 -9.35
CA THR A 73 6.70 -11.26 -8.32
C THR A 73 7.26 -10.35 -7.24
N THR A 74 8.47 -10.66 -6.74
CA THR A 74 9.17 -9.84 -5.75
C THR A 74 9.38 -8.43 -6.26
N ALA A 75 9.87 -8.25 -7.48
CA ALA A 75 10.07 -6.94 -8.08
C ALA A 75 8.75 -6.16 -8.19
N ALA A 76 7.69 -6.79 -8.69
CA ALA A 76 6.38 -6.15 -8.82
C ALA A 76 5.82 -5.70 -7.47
N VAL A 77 5.82 -6.57 -6.46
CA VAL A 77 5.36 -6.27 -5.09
C VAL A 77 6.19 -5.14 -4.49
N SER A 78 7.51 -5.15 -4.71
CA SER A 78 8.41 -4.13 -4.16
C SER A 78 8.19 -2.75 -4.77
N VAL A 79 7.96 -2.68 -6.09
CA VAL A 79 7.63 -1.41 -6.77
C VAL A 79 6.32 -0.87 -6.24
N VAL A 80 5.27 -1.70 -6.16
CA VAL A 80 3.96 -1.30 -5.62
C VAL A 80 4.09 -0.86 -4.16
N GLY A 81 4.79 -1.64 -3.33
CA GLY A 81 5.01 -1.35 -1.92
C GLY A 81 5.79 -0.06 -1.70
N PHE A 82 6.85 0.19 -2.47
CA PHE A 82 7.60 1.45 -2.45
C PHE A 82 6.72 2.63 -2.82
N THR A 83 5.95 2.53 -3.90
CA THR A 83 5.05 3.59 -4.35
C THR A 83 4.00 3.90 -3.28
N LEU A 84 3.37 2.88 -2.70
CA LEU A 84 2.40 3.05 -1.62
C LEU A 84 3.03 3.67 -0.38
N LEU A 85 4.25 3.25 0.00
CA LEU A 85 4.96 3.81 1.14
C LEU A 85 5.28 5.29 0.96
N ALA A 86 5.80 5.67 -0.21
CA ALA A 86 6.13 7.05 -0.54
C ALA A 86 4.87 7.94 -0.56
N LEU A 87 3.82 7.48 -1.24
CA LEU A 87 2.55 8.20 -1.32
C LEU A 87 1.88 8.32 0.05
N ALA A 88 1.81 7.23 0.82
CA ALA A 88 1.21 7.27 2.16
C ALA A 88 2.00 8.18 3.10
N GLY A 89 3.33 8.15 3.05
CA GLY A 89 4.20 9.05 3.81
C GLY A 89 3.94 10.52 3.51
N GLU A 90 3.86 10.89 2.23
CA GLU A 90 3.50 12.27 1.85
C GLU A 90 2.06 12.63 2.22
N GLY A 91 1.12 11.69 2.09
CA GLY A 91 -0.28 11.93 2.41
C GLY A 91 -0.53 12.16 3.89
N PHE A 92 0.09 11.38 4.78
CA PHE A 92 0.01 11.61 6.23
C PHE A 92 0.54 12.99 6.62
N ARG A 93 1.68 13.37 6.02
CA ARG A 93 2.25 14.69 6.29
C ARG A 93 1.37 15.81 5.76
N TYR A 94 0.86 15.69 4.53
CA TYR A 94 -0.03 16.68 3.95
C TYR A 94 -1.33 16.83 4.76
N ALA A 95 -1.92 15.72 5.21
CA ALA A 95 -3.08 15.73 6.09
C ALA A 95 -2.80 16.42 7.43
N GLY A 96 -1.62 16.19 8.02
CA GLY A 96 -1.20 16.87 9.26
C GLY A 96 -0.97 18.38 9.09
N GLN A 97 -0.50 18.81 7.92
CA GLN A 97 -0.25 20.23 7.61
C GLN A 97 -1.50 20.98 7.16
N ASN A 98 -2.43 20.29 6.51
CA ASN A 98 -3.66 20.86 5.93
C ASN A 98 -4.91 20.10 6.41
N PRO A 99 -5.15 19.96 7.72
CA PRO A 99 -6.24 19.14 8.24
C PRO A 99 -7.61 19.64 7.77
N GLY A 100 -7.80 20.96 7.66
CA GLY A 100 -9.05 21.55 7.19
C GLY A 100 -9.38 21.24 5.72
N ARG A 101 -8.39 21.01 4.86
CA ARG A 101 -8.62 20.65 3.46
C ARG A 101 -8.93 19.17 3.27
N VAL A 102 -8.30 18.32 4.07
CA VAL A 102 -8.42 16.86 3.94
C VAL A 102 -9.63 16.34 4.71
N LEU A 103 -9.79 16.74 5.97
CA LEU A 103 -10.88 16.30 6.85
C LEU A 103 -12.14 17.17 6.72
N GLY A 104 -11.98 18.44 6.34
CA GLY A 104 -13.11 19.36 6.12
C GLY A 104 -13.79 19.20 4.75
N SER A 105 -13.25 18.36 3.88
CA SER A 105 -13.77 18.07 2.54
C SER A 105 -14.34 16.66 2.47
N SER A 106 -15.41 16.45 1.69
CA SER A 106 -15.98 15.12 1.41
C SER A 106 -15.01 14.19 0.67
N LEU A 107 -13.88 14.74 0.22
CA LEU A 107 -12.78 14.07 -0.47
C LEU A 107 -12.20 12.89 0.34
N VAL A 108 -12.09 13.02 1.67
CA VAL A 108 -11.65 11.92 2.53
C VAL A 108 -12.61 10.73 2.50
N VAL A 109 -13.92 10.98 2.40
CA VAL A 109 -14.93 9.92 2.33
C VAL A 109 -14.83 9.18 1.00
N TYR A 110 -14.59 9.90 -0.10
CA TYR A 110 -14.33 9.28 -1.40
C TYR A 110 -13.05 8.44 -1.41
N PHE A 111 -11.96 8.93 -0.80
CA PHE A 111 -10.72 8.15 -0.67
C PHE A 111 -10.85 6.93 0.22
N LEU A 112 -11.63 7.03 1.30
CA LEU A 112 -11.92 5.89 2.16
C LEU A 112 -12.73 4.83 1.40
N ALA A 113 -13.76 5.25 0.66
CA ALA A 113 -14.56 4.35 -0.17
C ALA A 113 -13.71 3.67 -1.26
N ALA A 114 -12.87 4.44 -1.98
CA ALA A 114 -11.96 3.89 -2.99
C ALA A 114 -10.96 2.90 -2.37
N ALA A 115 -10.39 3.23 -1.21
CA ALA A 115 -9.46 2.37 -0.49
C ALA A 115 -10.12 1.05 -0.04
N LEU A 116 -11.36 1.10 0.44
CA LEU A 116 -12.16 -0.08 0.79
C LEU A 116 -12.41 -0.99 -0.42
N VAL A 117 -12.81 -0.40 -1.55
CA VAL A 117 -13.01 -1.14 -2.80
C VAL A 117 -11.70 -1.82 -3.24
N CYS A 118 -10.60 -1.07 -3.32
CA CYS A 118 -9.29 -1.62 -3.67
C CYS A 118 -8.87 -2.76 -2.74
N THR A 119 -9.06 -2.59 -1.43
CA THR A 119 -8.69 -3.60 -0.43
C THR A 119 -9.54 -4.86 -0.58
N GLY A 120 -10.84 -4.71 -0.77
CA GLY A 120 -11.77 -5.84 -0.99
C GLY A 120 -11.43 -6.60 -2.27
N THR A 121 -11.18 -5.88 -3.37
CA THR A 121 -10.80 -6.49 -4.66
C THR A 121 -9.44 -7.19 -4.58
N MET A 122 -8.43 -6.60 -3.94
CA MET A 122 -7.11 -7.25 -3.75
C MET A 122 -7.23 -8.52 -2.91
N TYR A 123 -7.94 -8.45 -1.77
CA TYR A 123 -8.14 -9.61 -0.91
C TYR A 123 -8.85 -10.74 -1.67
N TRP A 124 -9.91 -10.42 -2.40
CA TRP A 124 -10.64 -11.43 -3.17
C TRP A 124 -9.78 -12.02 -4.28
N GLY A 125 -9.11 -11.15 -5.06
CA GLY A 125 -8.25 -11.54 -6.18
C GLY A 125 -7.14 -12.49 -5.75
N ILE A 126 -6.39 -12.17 -4.70
CA ILE A 126 -5.29 -13.04 -4.22
C ILE A 126 -5.80 -14.45 -3.84
N ASN A 127 -6.99 -14.54 -3.24
CA ASN A 127 -7.53 -15.82 -2.79
C ASN A 127 -8.19 -16.65 -3.90
N HIS A 128 -8.71 -16.02 -4.96
CA HIS A 128 -9.52 -16.70 -6.00
C HIS A 128 -8.89 -16.63 -7.40
N TRP A 129 -7.72 -15.99 -7.59
CA TRP A 129 -7.10 -15.81 -8.91
C TRP A 129 -6.87 -17.13 -9.67
N ARG A 130 -6.56 -18.21 -8.94
CA ARG A 130 -6.33 -19.55 -9.54
C ARG A 130 -7.57 -20.13 -10.22
N GLU A 131 -8.77 -19.65 -9.91
CA GLU A 131 -10.01 -20.08 -10.57
C GLU A 131 -10.10 -19.61 -12.02
N PHE A 132 -9.36 -18.57 -12.40
CA PHE A 132 -9.34 -18.02 -13.76
C PHE A 132 -8.16 -18.51 -14.60
N THR A 133 -7.13 -19.06 -13.96
CA THR A 133 -5.91 -19.54 -14.61
C THR A 133 -5.80 -21.07 -14.65
N ALA A 134 -6.77 -21.78 -14.07
CA ALA A 134 -6.93 -23.23 -14.15
C ALA A 134 -7.80 -23.60 -15.36
#